data_AF-A0A7J8Q554-F1
#
_entry.id   AF-A0A7J8Q554-F1
#
_cell.length_a   1.000
_cell.length_b   1.000
_cell.length_c   1.000
_cell.angle_alpha   90.00
_cell.angle_beta   90.00
_cell.angle_gamma   90.00
#
_symmetry.space_group_name_H-M   'P 1'
#
loop_
_entity.id
_entity.type
_entity.pdbx_description
1 polymer ?
#
loop_
_entity_poly.entity_id
_entity_poly.type
_entity_poly.pdbx_seq_one_letter_code
_entity_poly.pdbx_strand_id
1 'polypeptide(L)'
;MACVSFAKLNAPSSSWIVGQQSLPQRSGSSARLATRRVSLPIRAGAYTDELIKTAKTIASPGRGILAIDESNATCGKRLSSIGLDNTEPNRQAYRQLLLTTPGLGEYISGAILFEETLYQSTTDGKKFVDVLHDQKIVPGIKVDKGLVPLPGSNNESWCQGLDGLSSRSAEYYKQGARFAKW
;
A
#
# COMPACT_ATOMS: atom_id res chain seq x y z
N MET A 1 -35.73 -3.27 -47.27
CA MET A 1 -35.61 -4.28 -48.34
C MET A 1 -34.19 -4.80 -48.36
N ALA A 2 -34.07 -6.13 -48.40
CA ALA A 2 -32.87 -6.96 -48.64
C ALA A 2 -31.73 -6.88 -47.59
N CYS A 3 -31.08 -7.97 -47.20
CA CYS A 3 -31.37 -9.41 -47.26
C CYS A 3 -30.33 -10.08 -46.33
N VAL A 4 -30.75 -11.16 -45.67
CA VAL A 4 -29.99 -11.98 -44.73
C VAL A 4 -28.95 -12.82 -45.49
N SER A 5 -27.80 -13.12 -44.89
CA SER A 5 -27.13 -14.39 -45.16
C SER A 5 -26.37 -14.91 -43.93
N PHE A 6 -26.85 -16.04 -43.42
CA PHE A 6 -26.25 -16.87 -42.38
C PHE A 6 -25.09 -17.70 -42.95
N ALA A 7 -23.94 -17.70 -42.29
CA ALA A 7 -22.88 -18.68 -42.57
C ALA A 7 -23.18 -20.01 -41.84
N LYS A 8 -23.41 -21.07 -42.61
CA LYS A 8 -23.55 -22.46 -42.15
C LYS A 8 -22.16 -23.04 -41.83
N LEU A 9 -22.01 -23.62 -40.64
CA LEU A 9 -20.89 -24.49 -40.29
C LEU A 9 -21.21 -25.92 -40.76
N ASN A 10 -20.34 -26.49 -41.59
CA ASN A 10 -20.39 -27.90 -41.99
C ASN A 10 -19.64 -28.76 -40.95
N ALA A 11 -20.28 -29.83 -40.49
CA ALA A 11 -19.64 -30.93 -39.77
C ALA A 11 -19.31 -32.06 -40.76
N PRO A 12 -18.15 -32.73 -40.68
CA PRO A 12 -17.96 -34.00 -41.35
C PRO A 12 -18.39 -35.14 -40.42
N SER A 13 -19.28 -35.97 -40.95
CA SER A 13 -19.61 -37.30 -40.47
C SER A 13 -18.38 -38.23 -40.54
N SER A 14 -18.08 -38.92 -39.45
CA SER A 14 -17.26 -40.14 -39.50
C SER A 14 -17.88 -41.23 -38.63
N SER A 15 -18.43 -42.21 -39.32
CA SER A 15 -19.04 -43.44 -38.82
C SER A 15 -17.96 -44.48 -38.53
N TRP A 16 -17.56 -44.66 -37.28
CA TRP A 16 -16.82 -45.85 -36.82
C TRP A 16 -17.12 -46.14 -35.35
N ILE A 17 -18.24 -46.82 -35.08
CA ILE A 17 -18.47 -47.54 -33.82
C ILE A 17 -18.71 -49.01 -34.17
N VAL A 18 -17.67 -49.83 -34.13
CA VAL A 18 -17.74 -51.24 -33.74
C VAL A 18 -16.38 -51.60 -33.13
N GLY A 19 -16.37 -51.88 -31.82
CA GLY A 19 -15.15 -52.29 -31.13
C GLY A 19 -15.23 -52.06 -29.63
N GLN A 20 -16.07 -52.83 -28.94
CA GLN A 20 -15.94 -53.01 -27.50
C GLN A 20 -14.58 -53.68 -27.21
N GLN A 21 -13.63 -52.90 -26.71
CA GLN A 21 -12.49 -53.43 -25.95
C GLN A 21 -12.51 -52.78 -24.56
N SER A 22 -12.74 -53.60 -23.55
CA SER A 22 -12.67 -53.22 -22.14
C SER A 22 -11.25 -52.78 -21.78
N LEU A 23 -11.09 -51.52 -21.40
CA LEU A 23 -9.85 -51.00 -20.81
C LEU A 23 -9.58 -51.71 -19.46
N PRO A 24 -8.35 -52.14 -19.16
CA PRO A 24 -8.04 -52.71 -17.86
C PRO A 24 -8.04 -51.61 -16.80
N GLN A 25 -8.84 -51.77 -15.75
CA GLN A 25 -8.78 -50.93 -14.55
C GLN A 25 -7.44 -51.16 -13.84
N ARG A 26 -6.51 -50.22 -13.99
CA ARG A 26 -5.36 -50.11 -13.08
C ARG A 26 -5.87 -49.65 -11.71
N SER A 27 -5.72 -50.49 -10.70
CA SER A 27 -5.83 -50.09 -9.30
C SER A 27 -4.65 -49.18 -8.94
N GLY A 28 -4.78 -47.89 -9.26
CA GLY A 28 -3.85 -46.87 -8.82
C GLY A 28 -3.99 -46.66 -7.32
N SER A 29 -3.04 -47.16 -6.55
CA SER A 29 -2.80 -46.69 -5.18
C SER A 29 -2.55 -45.17 -5.25
N SER A 30 -3.55 -44.37 -4.88
CA SER A 30 -3.38 -42.93 -4.69
C SER A 30 -2.67 -42.74 -3.35
N ALA A 31 -1.35 -42.96 -3.34
CA ALA A 31 -0.51 -42.46 -2.28
C ALA A 31 -0.55 -40.93 -2.36
N ARG A 32 -1.41 -40.32 -1.54
CA ARG A 32 -1.39 -38.87 -1.34
C ARG A 32 -0.01 -38.53 -0.80
N LEU A 33 0.86 -37.98 -1.63
CA LEU A 33 2.11 -37.38 -1.16
C LEU A 33 1.71 -36.32 -0.14
N ALA A 34 2.11 -36.51 1.12
CA ALA A 34 1.92 -35.48 2.13
C ALA A 34 2.66 -34.22 1.66
N THR A 35 1.92 -33.20 1.23
CA THR A 35 2.48 -31.90 0.94
C THR A 35 3.04 -31.37 2.25
N ARG A 36 4.37 -31.46 2.40
CA ARG A 36 5.09 -30.92 3.54
C ARG A 36 4.85 -29.41 3.54
N ARG A 37 3.96 -28.93 4.41
CA ARG A 37 3.75 -27.51 4.66
C ARG A 37 5.07 -26.96 5.19
N VAL A 38 5.81 -26.24 4.34
CA VAL A 38 6.97 -25.50 4.79
C VAL A 38 6.45 -24.26 5.50
N SER A 39 6.34 -24.32 6.83
CA SER A 39 6.11 -23.13 7.64
C SER A 39 7.44 -22.40 7.78
N LEU A 40 7.61 -21.30 7.05
CA LEU A 40 8.68 -20.34 7.31
C LEU A 40 8.16 -19.35 8.35
N PRO A 41 8.61 -19.39 9.62
CA PRO A 41 8.29 -18.34 10.57
C PRO A 41 9.00 -17.06 10.10
N ILE A 42 8.28 -16.19 9.38
CA ILE A 42 8.77 -14.85 9.04
C ILE A 42 8.74 -14.04 10.34
N ARG A 43 9.91 -13.76 10.89
CA ARG A 43 10.10 -12.88 12.04
C ARG A 43 10.83 -11.63 11.58
N ALA A 44 10.51 -10.48 12.16
CA ALA A 44 11.19 -9.22 11.89
C ALA A 44 12.61 -9.14 12.50
N GLY A 45 13.16 -10.28 12.95
CA GLY A 45 14.47 -10.36 13.58
C GLY A 45 14.59 -9.39 14.76
N ALA A 46 15.60 -8.53 14.69
CA ALA A 46 15.92 -7.51 15.70
C ALA A 46 14.80 -6.48 15.93
N TYR A 47 13.88 -6.28 14.98
CA TYR A 47 12.82 -5.27 15.08
C TYR A 47 11.52 -5.78 15.70
N THR A 48 11.44 -7.06 16.08
CA THR A 48 10.16 -7.69 16.51
C THR A 48 9.51 -6.95 17.67
N ASP A 49 10.25 -6.67 18.74
CA ASP A 49 9.70 -6.01 19.93
C ASP A 49 9.37 -4.53 19.67
N GLU A 50 10.19 -3.85 18.85
CA GLU A 50 9.96 -2.46 18.46
C GLU A 50 8.70 -2.32 17.59
N LEU A 51 8.46 -3.22 16.64
CA LEU A 51 7.26 -3.23 15.81
C LEU A 51 6.01 -3.45 16.67
N ILE A 52 6.06 -4.39 17.62
CA ILE A 52 4.95 -4.64 18.56
C ILE A 52 4.69 -3.39 19.42
N LYS A 53 5.75 -2.77 19.96
CA LYS A 53 5.64 -1.54 20.76
C LYS A 53 5.04 -0.39 19.94
N THR A 54 5.49 -0.21 18.71
CA THR A 54 5.00 0.83 17.80
C THR A 54 3.52 0.62 17.48
N ALA A 55 3.13 -0.60 17.11
CA ALA A 55 1.73 -0.93 16.83
C ALA A 55 0.83 -0.69 18.05
N LYS A 56 1.26 -1.11 19.25
CA LYS A 56 0.53 -0.85 20.51
C LYS A 56 0.40 0.65 20.81
N THR A 57 1.44 1.43 20.53
CA THR A 57 1.44 2.89 20.75
C THR A 57 0.45 3.58 19.82
N ILE A 58 0.45 3.22 18.52
CA ILE A 58 -0.46 3.77 17.53
C ILE A 58 -1.92 3.37 17.85
N ALA A 59 -2.15 2.12 18.26
CA ALA A 59 -3.47 1.61 18.60
C ALA A 59 -3.93 1.91 20.05
N SER A 60 -3.33 2.90 20.72
CA SER A 60 -3.73 3.26 22.08
C SER A 60 -5.18 3.79 22.13
N PRO A 61 -6.00 3.39 23.11
CA PRO A 61 -7.39 3.85 23.24
C PRO A 61 -7.51 5.38 23.24
N GLY A 62 -8.53 5.90 22.57
CA GLY A 62 -8.82 7.34 22.53
C GLY A 62 -7.94 8.15 21.58
N ARG A 63 -6.95 7.54 20.90
CA ARG A 63 -6.11 8.21 19.90
C ARG A 63 -6.25 7.59 18.51
N GLY A 64 -6.09 8.42 17.48
CA GLY A 64 -6.17 8.06 16.07
C GLY A 64 -4.90 8.38 15.27
N ILE A 65 -5.01 8.25 13.95
CA ILE A 65 -3.93 8.54 13.01
C ILE A 65 -4.27 9.78 12.19
N LEU A 66 -3.37 10.75 12.14
CA LEU A 66 -3.45 11.90 11.24
C LEU A 66 -2.84 11.52 9.88
N ALA A 67 -3.66 11.39 8.85
CA ALA A 67 -3.19 11.10 7.49
C ALA A 67 -2.97 12.40 6.69
N ILE A 68 -1.71 12.82 6.59
CA ILE A 68 -1.27 14.04 5.88
C ILE A 68 -0.22 13.70 4.83
N ASP A 69 -0.38 12.53 4.22
CA ASP A 69 0.52 11.93 3.24
C ASP A 69 0.09 12.18 1.79
N GLU A 70 -0.68 13.25 1.57
CA GLU A 70 -1.04 13.66 0.22
C GLU A 70 0.22 14.01 -0.58
N SER A 71 0.30 13.47 -1.81
CA SER A 71 1.36 13.85 -2.75
C SER A 71 1.27 15.33 -3.09
N ASN A 72 2.36 15.88 -3.65
CA ASN A 72 2.40 17.29 -4.06
C ASN A 72 1.27 17.65 -5.03
N ALA A 73 0.86 16.73 -5.92
CA ALA A 73 -0.27 16.93 -6.82
C ALA A 73 -1.61 17.00 -6.08
N THR A 74 -1.86 16.10 -5.12
CA THR A 74 -3.10 16.08 -4.33
C THR A 74 -3.17 17.26 -3.37
N CYS A 75 -2.07 17.59 -2.71
CA CYS A 75 -1.97 18.78 -1.86
C CYS A 75 -2.18 20.06 -2.68
N GLY A 76 -1.65 20.12 -3.91
CA GLY A 76 -1.86 21.22 -4.84
C GLY A 76 -3.33 21.50 -5.12
N LYS A 77 -4.13 20.46 -5.40
CA LYS A 77 -5.59 20.61 -5.60
C LYS A 77 -6.28 21.22 -4.38
N ARG A 78 -5.85 20.84 -3.17
CA ARG A 78 -6.38 21.42 -1.93
C ARG A 78 -6.00 22.89 -1.77
N LEU A 79 -4.73 23.24 -2.00
CA LEU A 79 -4.26 24.62 -1.94
C LEU A 79 -4.98 25.51 -2.98
N SER A 80 -5.13 25.02 -4.21
CA SER A 80 -5.84 25.76 -5.26
C SER A 80 -7.31 26.02 -4.92
N SER A 81 -7.97 25.11 -4.20
CA SER A 81 -9.37 25.31 -3.78
C SER A 81 -9.58 26.50 -2.83
N ILE A 82 -8.51 26.99 -2.21
CA ILE A 82 -8.50 28.17 -1.33
C ILE A 82 -7.67 29.33 -1.91
N GLY A 83 -7.36 29.29 -3.21
CA GLY A 83 -6.64 30.36 -3.90
C GLY A 83 -5.13 30.43 -3.60
N LEU A 84 -4.52 29.35 -3.10
CA LEU A 84 -3.07 29.28 -2.87
C LEU A 84 -2.36 28.48 -3.97
N ASP A 85 -1.17 28.95 -4.32
CA ASP A 85 -0.29 28.26 -5.26
C ASP A 85 0.32 26.98 -4.65
N ASN A 86 0.56 25.98 -5.50
CA ASN A 86 1.19 24.72 -5.10
C ASN A 86 2.73 24.85 -5.01
N THR A 87 3.21 25.64 -4.06
CA THR A 87 4.64 25.83 -3.79
C THR A 87 5.07 25.02 -2.57
N GLU A 88 6.35 24.67 -2.48
CA GLU A 88 6.89 23.97 -1.31
C GLU A 88 6.65 24.75 0.00
N PRO A 89 6.89 26.07 0.10
CA PRO A 89 6.59 26.82 1.31
C PRO A 89 5.11 26.76 1.72
N ASN A 90 4.17 26.77 0.77
CA ASN A 90 2.75 26.65 1.09
C ASN A 90 2.39 25.25 1.61
N ARG A 91 2.98 24.19 1.02
CA ARG A 91 2.80 22.82 1.51
C ARG A 91 3.42 22.64 2.90
N GLN A 92 4.63 23.16 3.12
CA GLN A 92 5.31 23.16 4.41
C GLN A 92 4.49 23.90 5.47
N ALA A 93 4.01 25.11 5.18
CA ALA A 93 3.18 25.90 6.09
C ALA A 93 1.88 25.19 6.46
N TYR A 94 1.22 24.54 5.49
CA TYR A 94 0.05 23.71 5.75
C TYR A 94 0.36 22.53 6.67
N ARG A 95 1.48 21.83 6.47
CA ARG A 95 1.90 20.72 7.34
C ARG A 95 2.29 21.21 8.72
N GLN A 96 3.01 22.32 8.81
CA GLN A 96 3.37 22.95 10.07
C GLN A 96 2.13 23.31 10.89
N LEU A 97 1.14 23.98 10.28
CA LEU A 97 -0.13 24.32 10.92
C LEU A 97 -0.75 23.10 11.64
N LEU A 98 -0.83 21.97 10.95
CA LEU A 98 -1.40 20.75 11.51
C LEU A 98 -0.51 20.17 12.61
N LEU A 99 0.79 20.00 12.34
CA LEU A 99 1.71 19.31 13.24
C LEU A 99 2.03 20.09 14.51
N THR A 100 1.96 21.43 14.48
CA THR A 100 2.21 22.28 15.65
C THR A 100 0.93 22.65 16.40
N THR A 101 -0.21 22.02 16.09
CA THR A 101 -1.46 22.27 16.82
C THR A 101 -1.29 21.89 18.30
N PRO A 102 -1.52 22.82 19.25
CA PRO A 102 -1.38 22.50 20.68
C PRO A 102 -2.28 21.35 21.12
N GLY A 103 -1.75 20.41 21.88
CA GLY A 103 -2.51 19.27 22.40
C GLY A 103 -2.82 18.17 21.38
N LEU A 104 -2.28 18.24 20.15
CA LEU A 104 -2.56 17.23 19.11
C LEU A 104 -2.28 15.79 19.59
N GLY A 105 -1.22 15.60 20.37
CA GLY A 105 -0.81 14.29 20.92
C GLY A 105 -1.79 13.64 21.88
N GLU A 106 -2.78 14.38 22.40
CA GLU A 106 -3.86 13.85 23.23
C GLU A 106 -4.82 12.98 22.43
N TYR A 107 -4.97 13.27 21.13
CA TYR A 107 -5.93 12.62 20.23
C TYR A 107 -5.26 11.86 19.09
N ILE A 108 -4.00 12.15 18.79
CA ILE A 108 -3.26 11.54 17.69
C ILE A 108 -2.09 10.75 18.27
N SER A 109 -1.95 9.50 17.85
CA SER A 109 -0.86 8.60 18.24
C SER A 109 0.12 8.34 17.11
N GLY A 110 -0.29 8.54 15.86
CA GLY A 110 0.56 8.43 14.69
C GLY A 110 0.20 9.47 13.61
N ALA A 111 1.19 9.90 12.84
CA ALA A 111 0.97 10.79 11.69
C ALA A 111 1.65 10.22 10.45
N ILE A 112 0.89 10.04 9.36
CA ILE A 112 1.41 9.54 8.09
C ILE A 112 1.84 10.75 7.25
N LEU A 113 3.13 10.79 6.91
CA LEU A 113 3.74 11.87 6.16
C LEU A 113 3.96 11.48 4.69
N PHE A 114 4.00 12.49 3.83
CA PHE A 114 4.59 12.37 2.50
C PHE A 114 6.10 12.57 2.59
N GLU A 115 6.86 12.05 1.63
CA GLU A 115 8.32 12.07 1.65
C GLU A 115 8.88 13.50 1.78
N GLU A 116 8.34 14.47 1.06
CA GLU A 116 8.72 15.89 1.21
C GLU A 116 8.59 16.37 2.67
N THR A 117 7.48 16.04 3.33
CA THR A 117 7.21 16.45 4.72
C THR A 117 8.12 15.73 5.73
N LEU A 118 8.51 14.48 5.48
CA LEU A 118 9.40 13.73 6.37
C LEU A 118 10.79 14.40 6.51
N TYR A 119 11.24 15.07 5.46
CA TYR A 119 12.53 15.78 5.42
C TYR A 119 12.42 17.29 5.69
N GLN A 120 11.21 17.82 5.82
CA GLN A 120 10.98 19.23 6.12
C GLN A 120 11.14 19.56 7.62
N SER A 121 11.38 20.84 7.85
CA SER A 121 11.33 21.47 9.16
C SER A 121 10.19 22.47 9.23
N THR A 122 9.86 22.88 10.44
CA THR A 122 9.14 24.12 10.72
C THR A 122 9.93 25.34 10.23
N THR A 123 9.26 26.48 10.10
CA THR A 123 9.88 27.77 9.74
C THR A 123 10.95 28.23 10.73
N ASP A 124 10.89 27.79 12.00
CA ASP A 124 11.89 28.03 13.05
C ASP A 124 13.01 26.98 13.07
N GLY A 125 13.03 26.05 12.11
CA GLY A 125 14.14 25.14 11.83
C GLY A 125 14.05 23.77 12.52
N LYS A 126 13.06 23.55 13.39
CA LYS A 126 12.84 22.25 14.04
C LYS A 126 12.24 21.23 13.06
N LYS A 127 12.81 20.03 12.95
CA LYS A 127 12.30 18.98 12.06
C LYS A 127 10.88 18.57 12.45
N PHE A 128 10.02 18.28 11.46
CA PHE A 128 8.66 17.83 11.76
C PHE A 128 8.61 16.51 12.54
N VAL A 129 9.59 15.63 12.31
CA VAL A 129 9.76 14.39 13.10
C VAL A 129 9.94 14.70 14.58
N ASP A 130 10.72 15.72 14.92
CA ASP A 130 10.95 16.12 16.32
C ASP A 130 9.70 16.77 16.93
N VAL A 131 8.94 17.56 16.14
CA VAL A 131 7.65 18.12 16.56
C VAL A 131 6.64 17.01 16.92
N LEU A 132 6.61 15.93 16.15
CA LEU A 132 5.77 14.76 16.42
C LEU A 132 6.22 14.03 17.69
N HIS A 133 7.52 13.82 17.86
CA HIS A 133 8.07 13.13 19.03
C HIS A 133 7.79 13.86 20.34
N ASP A 134 7.93 15.19 20.36
CA ASP A 134 7.61 16.01 21.55
C ASP A 134 6.16 15.86 22.00
N GLN A 135 5.26 15.59 21.04
CA GLN A 135 3.84 15.37 21.30
C GLN A 135 3.49 13.89 21.46
N LYS A 136 4.48 12.99 21.53
CA LYS A 136 4.29 11.53 21.66
C LYS A 136 3.48 10.93 20.49
N ILE A 137 3.64 11.52 19.30
CA ILE A 137 3.07 11.04 18.05
C ILE A 137 4.16 10.28 17.30
N VAL A 138 3.85 9.07 16.85
CA VAL A 138 4.76 8.25 16.06
C VAL A 138 4.78 8.78 14.61
N PRO A 139 5.95 9.08 14.03
CA PRO A 139 6.05 9.42 12.61
C PRO A 139 5.87 8.18 11.73
N GLY A 140 5.05 8.29 10.70
CA GLY A 140 4.82 7.29 9.66
C GLY A 140 5.05 7.86 8.28
N ILE A 141 5.25 6.97 7.30
CA ILE A 141 5.59 7.36 5.93
C ILE A 141 4.75 6.60 4.91
N LYS A 142 4.22 7.30 3.91
CA LYS A 142 3.64 6.68 2.72
C LYS A 142 4.76 6.15 1.82
N VAL A 143 4.71 4.87 1.47
CA VAL A 143 5.80 4.19 0.73
C VAL A 143 5.42 3.72 -0.68
N ASP A 144 4.12 3.67 -0.98
CA ASP A 144 3.65 3.37 -2.33
C ASP A 144 4.04 4.48 -3.33
N LYS A 145 4.13 4.11 -4.59
CA LYS A 145 4.42 5.02 -5.71
C LYS A 145 3.18 5.29 -6.57
N GLY A 146 2.00 5.11 -6.00
CA GLY A 146 0.72 5.39 -6.64
C GLY A 146 0.15 4.25 -7.48
N LEU A 147 -1.06 4.52 -7.98
CA LEU A 147 -1.84 3.60 -8.78
C LEU A 147 -1.44 3.69 -10.25
N VAL A 148 -1.46 2.55 -10.93
CA VAL A 148 -1.35 2.43 -12.38
C VAL A 148 -2.45 1.51 -12.92
N PRO A 149 -2.84 1.66 -14.19
CA PRO A 149 -3.84 0.78 -14.80
C PRO A 149 -3.43 -0.69 -14.71
N LEU A 150 -4.38 -1.56 -14.36
CA LEU A 150 -4.19 -3.01 -14.40
C LEU A 150 -4.47 -3.52 -15.82
N PRO A 151 -3.47 -4.02 -16.57
CA PRO A 151 -3.68 -4.46 -17.95
C PRO A 151 -4.70 -5.61 -18.04
N GLY A 152 -5.62 -5.51 -19.00
CA GLY A 152 -6.66 -6.53 -19.22
C GLY A 152 -7.84 -6.48 -18.23
N SER A 153 -7.89 -5.48 -17.34
CA SER A 153 -9.01 -5.26 -16.42
C SER A 153 -10.05 -4.29 -17.00
N ASN A 154 -11.22 -4.22 -16.34
CA ASN A 154 -12.25 -3.22 -16.63
C ASN A 154 -11.99 -1.93 -15.82
N ASN A 155 -11.01 -1.13 -16.24
CA ASN A 155 -10.60 0.12 -15.58
C ASN A 155 -10.19 -0.04 -14.11
N GLU A 156 -9.64 -1.21 -13.74
CA GLU A 156 -9.05 -1.41 -12.42
C GLU A 156 -7.62 -0.88 -12.38
N SER A 157 -7.08 -0.72 -11.17
CA SER A 157 -5.72 -0.24 -10.94
C SER A 157 -5.00 -1.12 -9.93
N TRP A 158 -3.67 -1.16 -10.02
CA TRP A 158 -2.81 -1.74 -9.01
C TRP A 158 -1.79 -0.71 -8.52
N CYS A 159 -1.19 -0.94 -7.37
CA CYS A 159 -0.31 0.01 -6.71
C CYS A 159 1.16 -0.40 -6.86
N GLN A 160 2.01 0.53 -7.30
CA GLN A 160 3.44 0.29 -7.52
C GLN A 160 4.31 0.73 -6.33
N GLY A 161 5.58 0.32 -6.34
CA GLY A 161 6.58 0.83 -5.40
C GLY A 161 7.50 -0.21 -4.76
N LEU A 162 7.39 -1.49 -5.14
CA LEU A 162 8.16 -2.56 -4.47
C LEU A 162 9.64 -2.46 -4.81
N ASP A 163 9.96 -1.93 -5.99
CA ASP A 163 11.32 -1.66 -6.43
C ASP A 163 12.03 -0.68 -5.50
N GLY A 164 13.12 -1.16 -4.89
CA GLY A 164 13.91 -0.39 -3.93
C GLY A 164 13.19 -0.10 -2.60
N LEU A 165 12.04 -0.73 -2.32
CA LEU A 165 11.28 -0.47 -1.08
C LEU A 165 12.12 -0.69 0.18
N SER A 166 12.94 -1.74 0.23
CA SER A 166 13.79 -2.05 1.38
C SER A 166 14.76 -0.91 1.69
N SER A 167 15.51 -0.45 0.68
CA SER A 167 16.45 0.66 0.82
C SER A 167 15.75 1.96 1.23
N ARG A 168 14.62 2.29 0.60
CA ARG A 168 13.82 3.48 0.97
C ARG A 168 13.33 3.40 2.41
N SER A 169 12.82 2.25 2.82
CA SER A 169 12.32 2.02 4.19
C SER A 169 13.43 2.17 5.22
N ALA A 170 14.64 1.72 4.91
CA ALA A 170 15.81 1.91 5.78
C ALA A 170 16.17 3.40 5.92
N GLU A 171 16.11 4.19 4.85
CA GLU A 171 16.35 5.64 4.93
C GLU A 171 15.25 6.38 5.72
N TYR A 172 13.97 6.02 5.51
CA TYR A 172 12.88 6.60 6.29
C TYR A 172 12.97 6.24 7.78
N TYR A 173 13.41 5.01 8.09
CA TYR A 173 13.64 4.58 9.46
C TYR A 173 14.75 5.41 10.14
N LYS A 174 15.86 5.68 9.42
CA LYS A 174 16.94 6.58 9.89
C LYS A 174 16.43 8.00 10.13
N GLN A 175 15.52 8.47 9.28
CA GLN A 175 14.91 9.80 9.40
C GLN A 175 13.89 9.90 10.55
N GLY A 176 13.45 8.76 11.13
CA GLY A 176 12.60 8.72 12.32
C GLY A 176 11.21 8.10 12.11
N ALA A 177 10.87 7.68 10.89
CA ALA A 177 9.65 6.93 10.67
C ALA A 177 9.69 5.57 11.39
N ARG A 178 8.56 5.13 11.96
CA ARG A 178 8.43 3.85 12.66
C ARG A 178 7.28 2.97 12.16
N PHE A 179 6.43 3.50 11.30
CA PHE A 179 5.42 2.72 10.58
C PHE A 179 5.25 3.26 9.16
N ALA A 180 4.57 2.48 8.32
CA ALA A 180 4.35 2.83 6.93
C ALA A 180 2.88 2.68 6.53
N LYS A 181 2.52 3.38 5.45
CA LYS A 181 1.26 3.22 4.74
C LYS A 181 1.55 2.91 3.28
N TRP A 182 0.79 1.97 2.72
CA TRP A 182 0.76 1.66 1.30
C TRP A 182 -0.69 1.80 0.83
#